data_AF-A0A3S1H8S6-F1
#
_entry.id   AF-A0A3S1H8S6-F1
#
_cell.length_a   1.000
_cell.length_b   1.000
_cell.length_c   1.000
_cell.angle_alpha   90.00
_cell.angle_beta   90.00
_cell.angle_gamma   90.00
#
_symmetry.space_group_name_H-M   'P 1'
#
loop_
_entity.id
_entity.type
_entity.pdbx_description
1 polymer ?
#
loop_
_entity_poly.entity_id
_entity_poly.type
_entity_poly.pdbx_seq_one_letter_code
_entity_poly.pdbx_strand_id
1 'polypeptide(L)'
;GSHRSRTAATIVPSRDAVTGALLAQNPYGLDFSDRVAFLATDSAAHSVTADRGEFIGRHGTSELPHAVLSGASLSGRVEAGDDPCAAIARDIDIPAGGDVTLLWLLGDAASAEEASALVQHHSSKDFDQRLADNERTWRGFLDTIQVETPDKTLNAMVNHWLPYQSLACRIRARSAFYQASGAFGFRDQLQDTLALLVHDPKLARDQILNAARRQFPEGDVQHWWLPRTEAGVRTMISDDVVWLAHATSHYLQVTGDTAILREQLPFIDGPPLEEGEHDAFFTPEISKKTASLYDHCARALDLAIKRSSPAGLPLILGGDWNDGMNRVGEHGKG
;
A
#
# COMPACT_ATOMS: atom_id res chain seq x y z
N GLY A 1 -3.74 -5.58 -14.57
CA GLY A 1 -2.81 -6.67 -14.20
C GLY A 1 -1.38 -6.12 -14.15
N SER A 2 -0.51 -6.72 -13.35
CA SER A 2 0.88 -6.23 -13.15
C SER A 2 1.79 -6.46 -14.37
N HIS A 3 1.50 -7.46 -15.20
CA HIS A 3 2.23 -7.75 -16.43
C HIS A 3 1.29 -8.16 -17.56
N ARG A 4 1.24 -7.37 -18.63
CA ARG A 4 0.38 -7.61 -19.80
C ARG A 4 0.52 -9.03 -20.34
N SER A 5 1.74 -9.53 -20.54
CA SER A 5 1.99 -10.88 -21.08
C SER A 5 1.40 -12.00 -20.23
N ARG A 6 1.17 -11.76 -18.94
CA ARG A 6 0.61 -12.74 -18.00
C ARG A 6 -0.90 -12.62 -17.84
N THR A 7 -1.45 -11.41 -17.96
CA THR A 7 -2.85 -11.14 -17.60
C THR A 7 -3.75 -10.84 -18.79
N ALA A 8 -3.21 -10.52 -19.98
CA ALA A 8 -4.04 -10.10 -21.12
C ALA A 8 -5.18 -11.08 -21.43
N ALA A 9 -4.87 -12.38 -21.47
CA ALA A 9 -5.85 -13.43 -21.76
C ALA A 9 -6.92 -13.63 -20.67
N THR A 10 -6.73 -13.05 -19.48
CA THR A 10 -7.62 -13.24 -18.33
C THR A 10 -8.36 -11.97 -17.92
N ILE A 11 -8.08 -10.82 -18.57
CA ILE A 11 -8.87 -9.61 -18.35
C ILE A 11 -10.17 -9.71 -19.14
N VAL A 12 -11.28 -9.51 -18.44
CA VAL A 12 -12.62 -9.42 -19.01
C VAL A 12 -13.05 -7.95 -18.95
N PRO A 13 -13.10 -7.25 -20.10
CA PRO A 13 -13.63 -5.90 -20.16
C PRO A 13 -15.17 -5.95 -20.20
N SER A 14 -15.80 -4.91 -19.67
CA SER A 14 -17.23 -4.69 -19.79
C SER A 14 -17.52 -3.18 -19.83
N ARG A 15 -18.77 -2.81 -20.10
CA ARG A 15 -19.20 -1.43 -20.13
C ARG A 15 -20.37 -1.25 -19.18
N ASP A 16 -20.28 -0.27 -18.29
CA ASP A 16 -21.38 0.08 -17.40
C ASP A 16 -22.54 0.68 -18.21
N ALA A 17 -23.74 0.11 -18.04
CA ALA A 17 -24.93 0.56 -18.75
C ALA A 17 -25.44 1.92 -18.25
N VAL A 18 -25.16 2.27 -16.99
CA VAL A 18 -25.64 3.52 -16.38
C VAL A 18 -24.75 4.69 -16.75
N THR A 19 -23.43 4.54 -16.57
CA THR A 19 -22.48 5.65 -16.75
C THR A 19 -21.73 5.61 -18.07
N GLY A 20 -21.76 4.48 -18.79
CA GLY A 20 -20.97 4.27 -19.99
C GLY A 20 -19.48 4.01 -19.73
N ALA A 21 -19.05 3.93 -18.47
CA ALA A 21 -17.68 3.64 -18.07
C ALA A 21 -17.17 2.32 -18.65
N LEU A 22 -15.89 2.28 -19.05
CA LEU A 22 -15.21 1.04 -19.37
C LEU A 22 -14.72 0.41 -18.07
N LEU A 23 -15.09 -0.85 -17.86
CA LEU A 23 -14.71 -1.65 -16.71
C LEU A 23 -13.78 -2.78 -17.15
N ALA A 24 -12.91 -3.23 -16.25
CA ALA A 24 -12.05 -4.38 -16.48
C ALA A 24 -11.85 -5.17 -15.18
N GLN A 25 -12.02 -6.49 -15.25
CA GLN A 25 -11.83 -7.42 -14.13
C GLN A 25 -10.90 -8.57 -14.54
N ASN A 26 -10.16 -9.11 -13.58
CA ASN A 26 -9.40 -10.35 -13.77
C ASN A 26 -9.99 -11.48 -12.89
N PRO A 27 -11.05 -12.18 -13.33
CA PRO A 27 -11.71 -13.20 -12.51
C PRO A 27 -10.81 -14.38 -12.14
N TYR A 28 -9.68 -14.56 -12.84
CA TYR A 28 -8.68 -15.60 -12.59
C TYR A 28 -7.57 -15.16 -11.62
N GLY A 29 -7.59 -13.92 -11.14
CA GLY A 29 -6.64 -13.44 -10.13
C GLY A 29 -6.91 -14.09 -8.78
N LEU A 30 -5.89 -14.64 -8.12
CA LEU A 30 -6.07 -15.32 -6.83
C LEU A 30 -6.47 -14.34 -5.71
N ASP A 31 -5.78 -13.20 -5.64
CA ASP A 31 -5.93 -12.26 -4.52
C ASP A 31 -6.88 -11.10 -4.79
N PHE A 32 -7.25 -10.84 -6.05
CA PHE A 32 -8.00 -9.65 -6.47
C PHE A 32 -9.02 -9.94 -7.58
N SER A 33 -9.58 -11.16 -7.62
CA SER A 33 -10.56 -11.55 -8.64
C SER A 33 -11.82 -10.69 -8.64
N ASP A 34 -12.18 -10.12 -7.49
CA ASP A 34 -13.33 -9.27 -7.27
C ASP A 34 -13.12 -7.81 -7.69
N ARG A 35 -11.88 -7.35 -7.79
CA ARG A 35 -11.56 -5.94 -8.07
C ARG A 35 -11.89 -5.57 -9.51
N VAL A 36 -12.51 -4.41 -9.67
CA VAL A 36 -12.94 -3.84 -10.95
C VAL A 36 -12.21 -2.51 -11.16
N ALA A 37 -11.31 -2.48 -12.13
CA ALA A 37 -10.74 -1.24 -12.62
C ALA A 37 -11.75 -0.55 -13.54
N PHE A 38 -11.83 0.78 -13.49
CA PHE A 38 -12.73 1.54 -14.35
C PHE A 38 -12.08 2.80 -14.92
N LEU A 39 -12.46 3.14 -16.16
CA LEU A 39 -12.18 4.41 -16.81
C LEU A 39 -13.50 5.03 -17.28
N ALA A 40 -13.75 6.27 -16.88
CA ALA A 40 -14.96 7.01 -17.24
C ALA A 40 -14.65 8.46 -17.60
N THR A 41 -15.64 9.15 -18.15
CA THR A 41 -15.62 10.59 -18.43
C THR A 41 -16.97 11.20 -18.05
N ASP A 42 -17.04 12.53 -17.88
CA ASP A 42 -18.21 13.27 -17.40
C ASP A 42 -19.45 13.23 -18.31
N SER A 43 -19.30 12.79 -19.55
CA SER A 43 -20.39 12.81 -20.53
C SER A 43 -20.26 11.67 -21.54
N ALA A 44 -21.25 11.50 -22.43
CA ALA A 44 -21.27 10.36 -23.35
C ALA A 44 -20.01 10.32 -24.23
N ALA A 45 -19.32 9.17 -24.21
CA ALA A 45 -18.22 8.89 -25.12
C ALA A 45 -18.71 8.91 -26.58
N HIS A 46 -17.91 9.47 -27.50
CA HIS A 46 -18.23 9.40 -28.92
C HIS A 46 -18.04 7.97 -29.44
N SER A 47 -16.89 7.37 -29.11
CA SER A 47 -16.59 5.97 -29.40
C SER A 47 -15.66 5.39 -28.34
N VAL A 48 -15.61 4.07 -28.23
CA VAL A 48 -14.79 3.35 -27.24
C VAL A 48 -14.19 2.08 -27.86
N THR A 49 -13.11 1.56 -27.29
CA THR A 49 -12.66 0.18 -27.55
C THR A 49 -11.96 -0.40 -26.33
N ALA A 50 -12.08 -1.71 -26.17
CA ALA A 50 -11.27 -2.50 -25.25
C ALA A 50 -10.10 -3.22 -25.95
N ASP A 51 -9.95 -3.08 -27.27
CA ASP A 51 -8.88 -3.70 -28.06
C ASP A 51 -7.71 -2.72 -28.24
N ARG A 52 -6.61 -3.03 -27.57
CA ARG A 52 -5.35 -2.27 -27.66
C ARG A 52 -4.75 -2.35 -29.06
N GLY A 53 -4.92 -3.46 -29.76
CA GLY A 53 -4.46 -3.66 -31.13
C GLY A 53 -5.15 -2.69 -32.10
N GLU A 54 -6.45 -2.47 -31.92
CA GLU A 54 -7.22 -1.44 -32.63
C GLU A 54 -6.70 -0.04 -32.32
N PHE A 55 -6.56 0.31 -31.03
CA PHE A 55 -6.19 1.66 -30.61
C PHE A 55 -4.76 2.04 -31.02
N ILE A 56 -3.79 1.18 -30.69
CA ILE A 56 -2.38 1.42 -31.01
C ILE A 56 -2.12 1.19 -32.49
N GLY A 57 -2.73 0.18 -33.10
CA GLY A 57 -2.54 -0.18 -34.50
C GLY A 57 -1.21 -0.91 -34.78
N ARG A 58 -1.17 -1.59 -35.93
CA ARG A 58 0.04 -2.24 -36.44
C ARG A 58 1.09 -1.16 -36.75
N HIS A 59 2.19 -1.16 -36.02
CA HIS A 59 3.29 -0.17 -36.05
C HIS A 59 3.06 1.14 -35.27
N GLY A 60 1.92 1.32 -34.58
CA GLY A 60 1.78 2.45 -33.66
C GLY A 60 2.45 2.20 -32.31
N THR A 61 2.52 3.24 -31.51
CA THR A 61 3.06 3.20 -30.14
C THR A 61 2.09 3.87 -29.18
N SER A 62 2.37 3.81 -27.87
CA SER A 62 1.60 4.58 -26.88
C SER A 62 1.76 6.09 -27.03
N GLU A 63 2.87 6.54 -27.62
CA GLU A 63 3.12 7.96 -27.91
C GLU A 63 2.46 8.39 -29.24
N LEU A 64 2.37 7.47 -30.19
CA LEU A 64 1.79 7.70 -31.52
C LEU A 64 0.79 6.58 -31.88
N PRO A 65 -0.40 6.53 -31.25
CA PRO A 65 -1.41 5.52 -31.55
C PRO A 65 -2.03 5.76 -32.94
N HIS A 66 -2.22 4.69 -33.71
CA HIS A 66 -2.75 4.80 -35.07
C HIS A 66 -4.16 5.39 -35.12
N ALA A 67 -5.05 5.01 -34.19
CA ALA A 67 -6.41 5.53 -34.15
C ALA A 67 -6.44 7.07 -33.96
N VAL A 68 -5.53 7.60 -33.14
CA VAL A 68 -5.41 9.04 -32.89
C VAL A 68 -4.85 9.76 -34.12
N LEU A 69 -3.75 9.24 -34.70
CA LEU A 69 -3.12 9.87 -35.86
C LEU A 69 -4.00 9.89 -37.12
N SER A 70 -4.85 8.87 -37.27
CA SER A 70 -5.78 8.77 -38.40
C SER A 70 -7.12 9.47 -38.17
N GLY A 71 -7.40 9.95 -36.95
CA GLY A 71 -8.71 10.49 -36.58
C GLY A 71 -9.84 9.45 -36.71
N ALA A 72 -9.54 8.18 -36.48
CA ALA A 72 -10.50 7.10 -36.66
C ALA A 72 -11.46 7.01 -35.46
N SER A 73 -12.74 6.77 -35.74
CA SER A 73 -13.70 6.36 -34.71
C SER A 73 -13.36 4.94 -34.21
N LEU A 74 -13.46 4.74 -32.89
CA LEU A 74 -13.28 3.43 -32.28
C LEU A 74 -14.51 2.54 -32.55
N SER A 75 -14.29 1.24 -32.65
CA SER A 75 -15.26 0.24 -33.10
C SER A 75 -16.45 0.04 -32.17
N GLY A 76 -16.36 0.48 -30.91
CA GLY A 76 -17.31 0.16 -29.85
C GLY A 76 -17.12 -1.23 -29.25
N ARG A 77 -16.11 -1.99 -29.69
CA ARG A 77 -15.87 -3.37 -29.26
C ARG A 77 -15.37 -3.42 -27.82
N VAL A 78 -16.10 -4.13 -26.96
CA VAL A 78 -15.77 -4.37 -25.56
C VAL A 78 -15.96 -5.85 -25.29
N GLU A 79 -14.96 -6.65 -25.68
CA GLU A 79 -15.02 -8.11 -25.66
C GLU A 79 -13.79 -8.70 -24.98
N ALA A 80 -13.94 -9.85 -24.34
CA ALA A 80 -12.82 -10.61 -23.80
C ALA A 80 -12.08 -11.34 -24.93
N GLY A 81 -10.79 -11.62 -24.72
CA GLY A 81 -9.95 -12.40 -25.63
C GLY A 81 -9.03 -11.59 -26.53
N ASP A 82 -9.21 -10.28 -26.63
CA ASP A 82 -8.27 -9.38 -27.29
C ASP A 82 -7.10 -8.97 -26.36
N ASP A 83 -6.21 -8.10 -26.86
CA ASP A 83 -5.23 -7.42 -26.02
C ASP A 83 -5.91 -6.25 -25.29
N PRO A 84 -6.15 -6.32 -23.97
CA PRO A 84 -7.05 -5.40 -23.30
C PRO A 84 -6.45 -4.00 -23.14
N CYS A 85 -7.25 -2.97 -23.42
CA CYS A 85 -7.06 -1.61 -22.93
C CYS A 85 -8.40 -0.97 -22.53
N ALA A 86 -8.35 0.25 -22.01
CA ALA A 86 -9.53 1.11 -21.93
C ALA A 86 -9.24 2.36 -22.77
N ALA A 87 -9.90 2.49 -23.91
CA ALA A 87 -9.77 3.64 -24.79
C ALA A 87 -11.15 4.28 -25.02
N ILE A 88 -11.24 5.58 -24.74
CA ILE A 88 -12.45 6.38 -24.86
C ILE A 88 -12.11 7.60 -25.72
N ALA A 89 -12.89 7.84 -26.77
CA ALA A 89 -12.75 9.00 -27.64
C ALA A 89 -13.88 10.01 -27.39
N ARG A 90 -13.50 11.29 -27.42
CA ARG A 90 -14.38 12.44 -27.20
C ARG A 90 -14.12 13.49 -28.26
N ASP A 91 -15.13 13.74 -29.07
CA ASP A 91 -15.14 14.86 -30.00
C ASP A 91 -15.65 16.09 -29.24
N ILE A 92 -14.94 17.20 -29.38
CA ILE A 92 -15.27 18.46 -28.72
C ILE A 92 -15.16 19.61 -29.72
N ASP A 93 -16.10 20.54 -29.64
CA ASP A 93 -16.02 21.81 -30.33
C ASP A 93 -15.48 22.86 -29.37
N ILE A 94 -14.32 23.45 -29.70
CA ILE A 94 -13.72 24.53 -28.90
C ILE A 94 -14.12 25.86 -29.54
N PRO A 95 -14.89 26.72 -28.84
CA PRO A 95 -15.25 28.03 -29.37
C PRO A 95 -14.01 28.90 -29.62
N ALA A 96 -14.09 29.80 -30.60
CA ALA A 96 -13.00 30.74 -30.87
C ALA A 96 -12.69 31.60 -29.63
N GLY A 97 -11.46 31.52 -29.13
CA GLY A 97 -11.02 32.22 -27.91
C GLY A 97 -11.58 31.66 -26.60
N GLY A 98 -12.25 30.49 -26.64
CA GLY A 98 -12.74 29.79 -25.46
C GLY A 98 -11.93 28.54 -25.12
N ASP A 99 -12.36 27.86 -24.08
CA ASP A 99 -11.82 26.59 -23.61
C ASP A 99 -12.94 25.57 -23.38
N VAL A 100 -12.55 24.29 -23.30
CA VAL A 100 -13.42 23.17 -22.92
C VAL A 100 -12.68 22.36 -21.87
N THR A 101 -13.32 22.12 -20.74
CA THR A 101 -12.81 21.25 -19.68
C THR A 101 -13.40 19.86 -19.82
N LEU A 102 -12.56 18.83 -19.68
CA LEU A 102 -12.95 17.42 -19.70
C LEU A 102 -12.55 16.75 -18.40
N LEU A 103 -13.47 16.00 -17.79
CA LEU A 103 -13.18 15.15 -16.65
C LEU A 103 -12.95 13.70 -17.10
N TRP A 104 -11.88 13.11 -16.57
CA TRP A 104 -11.57 11.69 -16.70
C TRP A 104 -11.44 11.08 -15.31
N LEU A 105 -12.07 9.93 -15.11
CA LEU A 105 -12.06 9.22 -13.84
C LEU A 105 -11.44 7.85 -14.05
N LEU A 106 -10.33 7.60 -13.37
CA LEU A 106 -9.66 6.30 -13.30
C LEU A 106 -9.72 5.81 -11.85
N GLY A 107 -10.13 4.56 -11.66
CA GLY A 107 -10.22 4.01 -10.32
C GLY A 107 -10.30 2.50 -10.27
N ASP A 108 -10.44 1.99 -9.05
CA ASP A 108 -10.51 0.58 -8.70
C ASP A 108 -11.55 0.40 -7.60
N ALA A 109 -12.47 -0.54 -7.77
CA ALA A 109 -13.62 -0.77 -6.90
C ALA A 109 -13.75 -2.27 -6.55
N ALA A 110 -14.49 -2.58 -5.49
CA ALA A 110 -14.76 -3.96 -5.08
C ALA A 110 -15.82 -4.64 -5.94
N SER A 111 -16.59 -3.87 -6.73
CA SER A 111 -17.56 -4.40 -7.68
C SER A 111 -17.87 -3.42 -8.81
N ALA A 112 -18.59 -3.90 -9.83
CA ALA A 112 -19.07 -3.05 -10.93
C ALA A 112 -20.12 -2.03 -10.45
N GLU A 113 -20.95 -2.40 -9.48
CA GLU A 113 -21.94 -1.52 -8.87
C GLU A 113 -21.27 -0.38 -8.08
N GLU A 114 -20.23 -0.71 -7.31
CA GLU A 114 -19.43 0.30 -6.61
C GLU A 114 -18.69 1.21 -7.61
N ALA A 115 -18.11 0.65 -8.68
CA ALA A 115 -17.50 1.45 -9.75
C ALA A 115 -18.51 2.44 -10.36
N SER A 116 -19.72 1.97 -10.69
CA SER A 116 -20.79 2.84 -11.23
C SER A 116 -21.20 3.94 -10.24
N ALA A 117 -21.34 3.60 -8.95
CA ALA A 117 -21.65 4.57 -7.91
C ALA A 117 -20.54 5.62 -7.73
N LEU A 118 -19.26 5.20 -7.75
CA LEU A 118 -18.12 6.08 -7.71
C LEU A 118 -18.08 7.00 -8.94
N VAL A 119 -18.31 6.49 -10.15
CA VAL A 119 -18.37 7.34 -11.35
C VAL A 119 -19.49 8.38 -11.23
N GLN A 120 -20.69 8.01 -10.81
CA GLN A 120 -21.80 8.98 -10.63
C GLN A 120 -21.49 10.04 -9.56
N HIS A 121 -20.99 9.60 -8.40
CA HIS A 121 -20.57 10.52 -7.34
C HIS A 121 -19.46 11.44 -7.83
N HIS A 122 -18.50 10.91 -8.58
CA HIS A 122 -17.34 11.67 -8.97
C HIS A 122 -17.57 12.58 -10.19
N SER A 123 -18.45 12.21 -11.12
CA SER A 123 -18.82 13.09 -12.24
C SER A 123 -19.69 14.27 -11.81
N SER A 124 -20.42 14.15 -10.70
CA SER A 124 -21.31 15.23 -10.21
C SER A 124 -20.61 16.24 -9.30
N LYS A 125 -19.39 15.95 -8.83
CA LYS A 125 -18.65 16.86 -7.94
C LYS A 125 -17.65 17.70 -8.73
N ASP A 126 -17.80 19.01 -8.55
CA ASP A 126 -17.01 20.09 -9.14
C ASP A 126 -15.50 19.94 -8.91
N PHE A 127 -14.70 20.26 -9.93
CA PHE A 127 -13.24 20.09 -9.90
C PHE A 127 -12.56 21.02 -8.89
N ASP A 128 -12.96 22.28 -8.82
CA ASP A 128 -12.34 23.25 -7.91
C ASP A 128 -12.64 22.87 -6.47
N GLN A 129 -13.86 22.40 -6.18
CA GLN A 129 -14.20 21.84 -4.88
C GLN A 129 -13.33 20.62 -4.53
N ARG A 130 -13.02 19.73 -5.49
CA ARG A 130 -12.11 18.59 -5.27
C ARG A 130 -10.71 19.04 -4.91
N LEU A 131 -10.19 19.99 -5.68
CA LEU A 131 -8.85 20.51 -5.47
C LEU A 131 -8.77 21.17 -4.09
N ALA A 132 -9.75 22.00 -3.74
CA ALA A 132 -9.84 22.67 -2.44
C ALA A 132 -9.94 21.67 -1.27
N ASP A 133 -10.73 20.60 -1.40
CA ASP A 133 -10.85 19.56 -0.37
C ASP A 133 -9.54 18.77 -0.20
N ASN A 134 -8.87 18.44 -1.31
CA ASN A 134 -7.58 17.74 -1.28
C ASN A 134 -6.50 18.62 -0.65
N GLU A 135 -6.42 19.89 -1.05
CA GLU A 135 -5.49 20.86 -0.46
C GLU A 135 -5.74 21.05 1.04
N ARG A 136 -7.00 21.15 1.46
CA ARG A 136 -7.35 21.28 2.88
C ARG A 136 -6.88 20.07 3.68
N THR A 137 -7.11 18.87 3.16
CA THR A 137 -6.66 17.62 3.79
C THR A 137 -5.14 17.59 3.94
N TRP A 138 -4.41 17.94 2.88
CA TRP A 138 -2.94 17.93 2.92
C TRP A 138 -2.37 19.02 3.81
N ARG A 139 -2.85 20.27 3.70
CA ARG A 139 -2.44 21.38 4.58
C ARG A 139 -2.69 21.04 6.05
N GLY A 140 -3.85 20.45 6.36
CA GLY A 140 -4.15 20.02 7.73
C GLY A 140 -3.16 19.02 8.33
N PHE A 141 -2.43 18.27 7.50
CA PHE A 141 -1.38 17.35 7.94
C PHE A 141 0.03 17.96 7.88
N LEU A 142 0.34 18.68 6.80
CA LEU A 142 1.67 19.24 6.53
C LEU A 142 1.95 20.46 7.41
N ASP A 143 0.93 21.25 7.73
CA ASP A 143 1.09 22.49 8.50
C ASP A 143 1.25 22.23 10.02
N THR A 144 1.23 20.97 10.48
CA THR A 144 1.39 20.61 11.90
C THR A 144 2.78 20.97 12.45
N ILE A 145 3.83 20.78 11.65
CA ILE A 145 5.19 21.23 11.98
C ILE A 145 5.67 22.10 10.83
N GLN A 146 6.09 23.32 11.17
CA GLN A 146 6.70 24.24 10.23
C GLN A 146 7.99 24.80 10.84
N VAL A 147 9.05 24.82 10.04
CA VAL A 147 10.31 25.49 10.36
C VAL A 147 10.51 26.69 9.46
N GLU A 148 11.12 27.73 10.02
CA GLU A 148 11.60 28.89 9.28
C GLU A 148 13.08 29.07 9.56
N THR A 149 13.89 28.76 8.55
CA THR A 149 15.35 28.94 8.57
C THR A 149 15.77 29.81 7.38
N PRO A 150 17.02 30.35 7.39
CA PRO A 150 17.55 31.06 6.21
C PRO A 150 17.64 30.20 4.95
N ASP A 151 17.65 28.87 5.07
CA ASP A 151 17.64 27.93 3.94
C ASP A 151 16.20 27.58 3.54
N LYS A 152 15.73 28.18 2.44
CA LYS A 152 14.38 27.93 1.90
C LYS A 152 14.17 26.50 1.42
N THR A 153 15.23 25.83 0.96
CA THR A 153 15.15 24.44 0.51
C THR A 153 14.94 23.52 1.70
N LEU A 154 15.65 23.77 2.81
CA LEU A 154 15.44 23.04 4.06
C LEU A 154 13.99 23.22 4.56
N ASN A 155 13.49 24.45 4.56
CA ASN A 155 12.10 24.73 4.96
C ASN A 155 11.12 23.95 4.07
N ALA A 156 11.29 23.95 2.75
CA ALA A 156 10.43 23.20 1.83
C ALA A 156 10.48 21.68 2.09
N MET A 157 11.66 21.13 2.37
CA MET A 157 11.81 19.70 2.68
C MET A 157 11.12 19.32 3.98
N VAL A 158 11.36 20.05 5.07
CA VAL A 158 10.81 19.74 6.39
C VAL A 158 9.30 19.99 6.45
N ASN A 159 8.85 21.11 5.87
CA ASN A 159 7.46 21.55 5.99
C ASN A 159 6.51 20.83 5.04
N HIS A 160 7.02 20.27 3.93
CA HIS A 160 6.19 19.68 2.89
C HIS A 160 6.66 18.28 2.52
N TRP A 161 7.86 18.15 1.95
CA TRP A 161 8.21 16.92 1.22
C TRP A 161 8.49 15.71 2.11
N LEU A 162 9.21 15.87 3.23
CA LEU A 162 9.50 14.77 4.15
C LEU A 162 8.23 14.18 4.78
N PRO A 163 7.34 14.95 5.42
CA PRO A 163 6.11 14.39 5.99
C PRO A 163 5.16 13.85 4.90
N TYR A 164 5.06 14.55 3.75
CA TYR A 164 4.28 14.07 2.61
C TYR A 164 4.77 12.69 2.14
N GLN A 165 6.08 12.54 1.91
CA GLN A 165 6.67 11.29 1.44
C GLN A 165 6.49 10.17 2.46
N SER A 166 6.72 10.44 3.74
CA SER A 166 6.51 9.45 4.80
C SER A 166 5.06 8.96 4.83
N LEU A 167 4.07 9.87 4.83
CA LEU A 167 2.67 9.46 4.85
C LEU A 167 2.22 8.78 3.54
N ALA A 168 2.53 9.37 2.40
CA ALA A 168 2.06 8.87 1.09
C ALA A 168 2.73 7.55 0.73
N CYS A 169 4.06 7.48 0.81
CA CYS A 169 4.81 6.33 0.34
C CYS A 169 4.90 5.25 1.42
N ARG A 170 5.32 5.61 2.64
CA ARG A 170 5.66 4.61 3.68
C ARG A 170 4.44 4.05 4.41
N ILE A 171 3.45 4.90 4.69
CA ILE A 171 2.24 4.50 5.43
C ILE A 171 1.10 4.07 4.51
N ARG A 172 0.71 4.92 3.53
CA ARG A 172 -0.44 4.64 2.66
C ARG A 172 -0.11 3.59 1.61
N ALA A 173 0.91 3.84 0.79
CA ALA A 173 1.31 2.93 -0.27
C ALA A 173 2.11 1.72 0.24
N ARG A 174 2.78 1.86 1.40
CA ARG A 174 3.76 0.90 1.93
C ARG A 174 4.75 0.50 0.85
N SER A 175 5.31 1.52 0.20
CA SER A 175 6.26 1.35 -0.89
C SER A 175 7.40 2.36 -0.86
N ALA A 176 8.59 1.90 -1.25
CA ALA A 176 9.82 2.65 -1.45
C ALA A 176 10.78 1.84 -2.36
N PHE A 177 12.00 2.33 -2.61
CA PHE A 177 12.98 1.66 -3.48
C PHE A 177 13.24 0.17 -3.16
N TYR A 178 13.12 -0.23 -1.89
CA TYR A 178 13.30 -1.62 -1.43
C TYR A 178 12.02 -2.27 -0.88
N GLN A 179 10.87 -1.60 -0.96
CA GLN A 179 9.57 -2.13 -0.53
C GLN A 179 8.56 -1.91 -1.66
N ALA A 180 8.17 -2.96 -2.38
CA ALA A 180 7.33 -2.82 -3.57
C ALA A 180 6.01 -3.63 -3.50
N SER A 181 5.75 -4.31 -2.39
CA SER A 181 4.63 -5.26 -2.27
C SER A 181 3.37 -4.67 -1.64
N GLY A 182 3.45 -3.51 -0.98
CA GLY A 182 2.35 -2.97 -0.17
C GLY A 182 2.10 -3.76 1.13
N ALA A 183 2.99 -4.70 1.48
CA ALA A 183 2.96 -5.46 2.73
C ALA A 183 3.31 -4.58 3.93
N PHE A 184 2.85 -4.99 5.11
CA PHE A 184 3.34 -4.45 6.37
C PHE A 184 4.66 -5.15 6.72
N GLY A 185 5.74 -4.38 6.89
CA GLY A 185 6.96 -4.85 7.55
C GLY A 185 6.88 -4.55 9.05
N PHE A 186 7.25 -5.51 9.90
CA PHE A 186 7.13 -5.38 11.35
C PHE A 186 7.88 -4.15 11.87
N ARG A 187 9.19 -4.11 11.60
CA ARG A 187 10.05 -2.95 11.92
C ARG A 187 9.63 -1.70 11.18
N ASP A 188 9.48 -1.80 9.86
CA ASP A 188 9.29 -0.63 8.99
C ASP A 188 8.11 0.21 9.44
N GLN A 189 6.98 -0.41 9.75
CA GLN A 189 5.74 0.28 10.04
C GLN A 189 5.72 0.86 11.45
N LEU A 190 6.41 0.21 12.40
CA LEU A 190 6.69 0.81 13.70
C LEU A 190 7.57 2.06 13.51
N GLN A 191 8.70 1.95 12.83
CA GLN A 191 9.63 3.06 12.64
C GLN A 191 9.01 4.24 11.86
N ASP A 192 8.32 3.96 10.75
CA ASP A 192 7.72 4.98 9.87
C ASP A 192 6.62 5.78 10.61
N THR A 193 5.88 5.15 11.52
CA THR A 193 4.85 5.85 12.30
C THR A 193 5.38 6.63 13.48
N LEU A 194 6.51 6.21 14.08
CA LEU A 194 7.17 7.00 15.13
C LEU A 194 7.61 8.38 14.61
N ALA A 195 8.05 8.47 13.35
CA ALA A 195 8.43 9.73 12.72
C ALA A 195 7.26 10.73 12.59
N LEU A 196 6.02 10.26 12.74
CA LEU A 196 4.79 11.05 12.59
C LEU A 196 4.04 11.24 13.91
N LEU A 197 4.64 10.92 15.08
CA LEU A 197 3.98 11.06 16.38
C LEU A 197 3.44 12.47 16.67
N VAL A 198 4.15 13.50 16.21
CA VAL A 198 3.71 14.90 16.38
C VAL A 198 2.60 15.26 15.38
N HIS A 199 2.59 14.64 14.20
CA HIS A 199 1.58 14.88 13.17
C HIS A 199 0.26 14.17 13.50
N ASP A 200 0.32 12.87 13.77
CA ASP A 200 -0.82 12.04 14.10
C ASP A 200 -0.36 10.82 14.94
N PRO A 201 -0.42 10.90 16.28
CA PRO A 201 0.01 9.80 17.15
C PRO A 201 -0.87 8.55 17.00
N LYS A 202 -2.07 8.68 16.42
CA LYS A 202 -2.95 7.52 16.18
C LYS A 202 -2.32 6.54 15.18
N LEU A 203 -1.53 7.04 14.22
CA LEU A 203 -0.81 6.18 13.28
C LEU A 203 0.12 5.20 14.01
N ALA A 204 0.89 5.70 14.97
CA ALA A 204 1.80 4.87 15.78
C ALA A 204 1.01 3.94 16.70
N ARG A 205 -0.05 4.44 17.35
CA ARG A 205 -0.91 3.61 18.21
C ARG A 205 -1.47 2.41 17.44
N ASP A 206 -2.04 2.65 16.26
CA ASP A 206 -2.64 1.61 15.44
C ASP A 206 -1.59 0.60 14.96
N GLN A 207 -0.39 1.05 14.57
CA GLN A 207 0.68 0.15 14.13
C GLN A 207 1.30 -0.66 15.27
N ILE A 208 1.44 -0.09 16.47
CA ILE A 208 1.88 -0.83 17.65
C ILE A 208 0.93 -2.00 17.94
N LEU A 209 -0.38 -1.73 17.93
CA LEU A 209 -1.40 -2.78 18.15
C LEU A 209 -1.46 -3.78 17.00
N ASN A 210 -1.27 -3.34 15.75
CA ASN A 210 -1.21 -4.21 14.58
C ASN A 210 0.00 -5.15 14.65
N ALA A 211 1.19 -4.64 14.92
CA ALA A 211 2.43 -5.41 15.02
C ALA A 211 2.38 -6.40 16.20
N ALA A 212 1.89 -5.97 17.37
CA ALA A 212 1.74 -6.88 18.52
C ALA A 212 0.83 -8.09 18.23
N ARG A 213 -0.23 -7.92 17.41
CA ARG A 213 -1.08 -9.04 16.96
C ARG A 213 -0.36 -10.04 16.04
N ARG A 214 0.86 -9.73 15.59
CA ARG A 214 1.70 -10.59 14.75
C ARG A 214 2.82 -11.27 15.53
N GLN A 215 2.75 -11.24 16.86
CA GLN A 215 3.66 -11.99 17.72
C GLN A 215 3.18 -13.44 17.91
N PHE A 216 4.10 -14.38 17.84
CA PHE A 216 3.89 -15.78 18.21
C PHE A 216 4.04 -15.97 19.74
N PRO A 217 3.42 -16.99 20.35
CA PRO A 217 3.55 -17.24 21.80
C PRO A 217 4.99 -17.40 22.30
N GLU A 218 5.91 -17.81 21.42
CA GLU A 218 7.35 -17.95 21.68
C GLU A 218 8.07 -16.60 21.85
N GLY A 219 7.47 -15.50 21.38
CA GLY A 219 7.95 -14.13 21.53
C GLY A 219 8.51 -13.49 20.24
N ASP A 220 8.81 -14.29 19.22
CA ASP A 220 9.16 -13.81 17.88
C ASP A 220 7.90 -13.43 17.10
N VAL A 221 8.09 -12.93 15.88
CA VAL A 221 7.04 -12.22 15.15
C VAL A 221 7.02 -12.60 13.68
N GLN A 222 5.90 -12.30 13.02
CA GLN A 222 5.83 -12.27 11.56
C GLN A 222 6.60 -11.03 11.07
N HIS A 223 7.73 -11.26 10.40
CA HIS A 223 8.65 -10.20 9.95
C HIS A 223 8.00 -9.25 8.94
N TRP A 224 7.15 -9.77 8.04
CA TRP A 224 6.22 -8.98 7.24
C TRP A 224 4.98 -9.79 6.85
N TRP A 225 3.86 -9.11 6.54
CA TRP A 225 2.60 -9.75 6.14
C TRP A 225 1.76 -8.94 5.14
N LEU A 226 0.93 -9.65 4.39
CA LEU A 226 0.00 -9.09 3.42
C LEU A 226 -1.32 -8.68 4.09
N PRO A 227 -1.80 -7.44 3.90
CA PRO A 227 -3.00 -6.93 4.58
C PRO A 227 -4.30 -7.67 4.25
N ARG A 228 -4.37 -8.35 3.09
CA ARG A 228 -5.60 -9.00 2.62
C ARG A 228 -5.69 -10.47 3.05
N THR A 229 -4.58 -11.19 2.98
CA THR A 229 -4.54 -12.64 3.21
C THR A 229 -3.95 -13.00 4.57
N GLU A 230 -3.32 -12.03 5.25
CA GLU A 230 -2.57 -12.21 6.48
C GLU A 230 -1.39 -13.18 6.37
N ALA A 231 -1.13 -13.68 5.16
CA ALA A 231 0.04 -14.46 4.84
C ALA A 231 1.28 -13.59 4.94
N GLY A 232 2.34 -14.15 5.50
CA GLY A 232 3.56 -13.42 5.76
C GLY A 232 4.69 -14.37 6.10
N VAL A 233 5.85 -13.79 6.36
CA VAL A 233 7.06 -14.56 6.62
C VAL A 233 7.43 -14.52 8.10
N ARG A 234 7.76 -15.68 8.68
CA ARG A 234 8.45 -15.80 9.98
C ARG A 234 9.94 -15.99 9.68
N THR A 235 10.83 -15.28 10.37
CA THR A 235 12.27 -15.29 10.10
C THR A 235 13.10 -15.36 11.39
N MET A 236 14.40 -15.53 11.23
CA MET A 236 15.40 -15.37 12.30
C MET A 236 16.04 -13.96 12.33
N ILE A 237 15.39 -12.94 11.75
CA ILE A 237 15.84 -11.55 11.86
C ILE A 237 15.76 -11.11 13.33
N SER A 238 16.89 -10.60 13.84
CA SER A 238 17.13 -10.46 15.27
C SER A 238 16.55 -9.18 15.85
N ASP A 239 16.39 -8.11 15.06
CA ASP A 239 16.01 -6.80 15.57
C ASP A 239 14.50 -6.57 15.66
N ASP A 240 13.67 -7.32 14.92
CA ASP A 240 12.20 -7.17 14.94
C ASP A 240 11.62 -7.13 16.36
N VAL A 241 12.08 -8.04 17.22
CA VAL A 241 11.55 -8.23 18.57
C VAL A 241 11.83 -7.03 19.50
N VAL A 242 12.87 -6.23 19.23
CA VAL A 242 13.15 -5.04 20.06
C VAL A 242 12.32 -3.83 19.63
N TRP A 243 11.87 -3.77 18.37
CA TRP A 243 11.13 -2.63 17.83
C TRP A 243 9.77 -2.42 18.49
N LEU A 244 9.07 -3.49 18.89
CA LEU A 244 7.75 -3.35 19.53
C LEU A 244 7.84 -2.60 20.86
N ALA A 245 8.81 -2.96 21.70
CA ALA A 245 9.03 -2.30 22.98
C ALA A 245 9.60 -0.89 22.80
N HIS A 246 10.51 -0.70 21.83
CA HIS A 246 11.06 0.62 21.49
C HIS A 246 9.94 1.59 21.06
N ALA A 247 9.09 1.17 20.11
CA ALA A 247 8.01 1.98 19.60
C ALA A 247 6.96 2.29 20.67
N THR A 248 6.59 1.29 21.48
CA THR A 248 5.66 1.49 22.60
C THR A 248 6.23 2.48 23.61
N SER A 249 7.50 2.34 23.99
CA SER A 249 8.17 3.27 24.91
C SER A 249 8.20 4.70 24.36
N HIS A 250 8.57 4.88 23.09
CA HIS A 250 8.63 6.21 22.49
C HIS A 250 7.24 6.85 22.34
N TYR A 251 6.23 6.08 21.94
CA TYR A 251 4.82 6.51 21.92
C TYR A 251 4.36 7.00 23.31
N LEU A 252 4.68 6.24 24.37
CA LEU A 252 4.33 6.62 25.74
C LEU A 252 5.03 7.90 26.19
N GLN A 253 6.31 8.07 25.85
CA GLN A 253 7.07 9.28 26.19
C GLN A 253 6.50 10.53 25.53
N VAL A 254 6.01 10.42 24.30
CA VAL A 254 5.46 11.55 23.56
C VAL A 254 4.01 11.84 23.93
N THR A 255 3.18 10.81 24.14
CA THR A 255 1.72 10.97 24.31
C THR A 255 1.23 10.89 25.74
N GLY A 256 1.96 10.20 26.63
CA GLY A 256 1.49 9.86 27.97
C GLY A 256 0.35 8.83 28.02
N ASP A 257 -0.06 8.22 26.89
CA ASP A 257 -1.17 7.26 26.82
C ASP A 257 -0.78 5.89 27.39
N THR A 258 -0.71 5.79 28.71
CA THR A 258 -0.42 4.53 29.42
C THR A 258 -1.53 3.50 29.31
N ALA A 259 -2.72 3.86 28.82
CA ALA A 259 -3.83 2.91 28.67
C ALA A 259 -3.54 1.87 27.59
N ILE A 260 -2.76 2.22 26.55
CA ILE A 260 -2.36 1.30 25.48
C ILE A 260 -1.70 0.02 26.01
N LEU A 261 -0.96 0.09 27.11
CA LEU A 261 -0.28 -1.04 27.72
C LEU A 261 -1.23 -2.15 28.20
N ARG A 262 -2.49 -1.80 28.48
CA ARG A 262 -3.53 -2.73 28.96
C ARG A 262 -4.39 -3.31 27.83
N GLU A 263 -4.14 -2.92 26.58
CA GLU A 263 -4.87 -3.46 25.43
C GLU A 263 -4.61 -4.97 25.32
N GLN A 264 -5.68 -5.75 25.28
CA GLN A 264 -5.61 -7.21 25.20
C GLN A 264 -5.57 -7.64 23.73
N LEU A 265 -4.49 -8.31 23.34
CA LEU A 265 -4.21 -8.69 21.96
C LEU A 265 -3.96 -10.20 21.86
N PRO A 266 -4.55 -10.89 20.87
CA PRO A 266 -4.22 -12.28 20.60
C PRO A 266 -2.79 -12.40 20.04
N PHE A 267 -2.17 -13.56 20.27
CA PHE A 267 -1.03 -14.01 19.49
C PHE A 267 -1.49 -14.63 18.17
N ILE A 268 -0.54 -14.98 17.31
CA ILE A 268 -0.76 -15.86 16.16
C ILE A 268 -0.06 -17.22 16.37
N ASP A 269 -0.68 -18.29 15.88
CA ASP A 269 -0.12 -19.64 15.89
C ASP A 269 0.37 -20.01 14.47
N GLY A 270 1.50 -20.71 14.40
CA GLY A 270 2.12 -21.14 13.15
C GLY A 270 3.32 -22.05 13.40
N PRO A 271 3.80 -22.78 12.38
CA PRO A 271 4.96 -23.66 12.54
C PRO A 271 6.18 -22.85 13.02
N PRO A 272 6.99 -23.40 13.95
CA PRO A 272 8.31 -22.87 14.23
C PRO A 272 9.21 -23.09 13.01
N LEU A 273 10.27 -22.28 12.90
CA LEU A 273 11.32 -22.53 11.91
C LEU A 273 12.10 -23.80 12.28
N GLU A 274 12.31 -24.66 11.29
CA GLU A 274 13.14 -25.85 11.46
C GLU A 274 14.63 -25.50 11.57
N GLU A 275 15.45 -26.44 12.08
CA GLU A 275 16.89 -26.22 12.17
C GLU A 275 17.50 -26.00 10.77
N GLY A 276 18.10 -24.83 10.56
CA GLY A 276 18.67 -24.43 9.27
C GLY A 276 17.68 -23.73 8.32
N GLU A 277 16.42 -23.59 8.70
CA GLU A 277 15.44 -22.79 7.95
C GLU A 277 15.64 -21.29 8.25
N HIS A 278 15.81 -20.48 7.20
CA HIS A 278 15.99 -19.03 7.35
C HIS A 278 14.66 -18.29 7.49
N ASP A 279 13.66 -18.76 6.75
CA ASP A 279 12.34 -18.15 6.68
C ASP A 279 11.26 -19.16 6.29
N ALA A 280 10.02 -18.88 6.71
CA ALA A 280 8.84 -19.66 6.34
C ALA A 280 7.68 -18.71 6.00
N PHE A 281 7.09 -18.87 4.82
CA PHE A 281 5.94 -18.10 4.36
C PHE A 281 4.63 -18.90 4.51
N PHE A 282 3.69 -18.39 5.30
CA PHE A 282 2.40 -19.03 5.54
C PHE A 282 1.35 -18.04 6.05
N THR A 283 0.07 -18.46 6.03
CA THR A 283 -1.01 -17.77 6.73
C THR A 283 -1.14 -18.33 8.14
N PRO A 284 -0.88 -17.55 9.19
CA PRO A 284 -1.02 -18.02 10.56
C PRO A 284 -2.48 -18.12 10.98
N GLU A 285 -2.73 -18.87 12.06
CA GLU A 285 -4.03 -18.88 12.74
C GLU A 285 -4.03 -17.87 13.90
N ILE A 286 -5.19 -17.30 14.22
CA ILE A 286 -5.31 -16.45 15.40
C ILE A 286 -5.33 -17.34 16.65
N SER A 287 -4.39 -17.12 17.57
CA SER A 287 -4.31 -17.90 18.79
C SER A 287 -5.45 -17.58 19.74
N LYS A 288 -5.87 -18.58 20.52
CA LYS A 288 -6.77 -18.37 21.68
C LYS A 288 -6.07 -17.69 22.86
N LYS A 289 -4.73 -17.70 22.85
CA LYS A 289 -3.93 -17.02 23.87
C LYS A 289 -3.98 -15.52 23.60
N THR A 290 -4.24 -14.75 24.65
CA THR A 290 -4.22 -13.30 24.63
C THR A 290 -3.32 -12.79 25.74
N ALA A 291 -2.73 -11.62 25.55
CA ALA A 291 -1.94 -10.95 26.57
C ALA A 291 -2.06 -9.44 26.41
N SER A 292 -1.68 -8.69 27.45
CA SER A 292 -1.62 -7.24 27.36
C SER A 292 -0.49 -6.79 26.42
N LEU A 293 -0.59 -5.61 25.82
CA LEU A 293 0.52 -5.06 25.01
C LEU A 293 1.83 -5.02 25.81
N TYR A 294 1.75 -4.73 27.12
CA TYR A 294 2.91 -4.81 28.01
C TYR A 294 3.57 -6.19 27.99
N ASP A 295 2.78 -7.26 28.13
CA ASP A 295 3.28 -8.63 28.11
C ASP A 295 3.84 -9.03 26.74
N HIS A 296 3.25 -8.54 25.65
CA HIS A 296 3.80 -8.71 24.30
C HIS A 296 5.20 -8.08 24.17
N CYS A 297 5.37 -6.85 24.67
CA CYS A 297 6.67 -6.17 24.71
C CYS A 297 7.68 -6.94 25.58
N ALA A 298 7.27 -7.36 26.77
CA ALA A 298 8.14 -8.08 27.70
C ALA A 298 8.61 -9.42 27.11
N ARG A 299 7.70 -10.19 26.49
CA ARG A 299 8.04 -11.46 25.82
C ARG A 299 9.03 -11.29 24.68
N ALA A 300 8.86 -10.25 23.87
CA ALA A 300 9.77 -9.95 22.77
C ALA A 300 11.19 -9.65 23.29
N LEU A 301 11.29 -8.84 24.36
CA LEU A 301 12.56 -8.50 25.01
C LEU A 301 13.19 -9.71 25.70
N ASP A 302 12.41 -10.53 26.40
CA ASP A 302 12.88 -11.77 27.00
C ASP A 302 13.48 -12.70 25.94
N LEU A 303 12.87 -12.77 24.75
CA LEU A 303 13.41 -13.52 23.64
C LEU A 303 14.71 -12.91 23.11
N ALA A 304 14.79 -11.59 22.95
CA ALA A 304 16.01 -10.90 22.55
C ALA A 304 17.17 -11.19 23.51
N ILE A 305 16.91 -11.16 24.83
CA ILE A 305 17.91 -11.49 25.86
C ILE A 305 18.32 -12.97 25.77
N LYS A 306 17.37 -13.90 25.60
CA LYS A 306 17.66 -15.33 25.42
C LYS A 306 18.53 -15.60 24.18
N ARG A 307 18.41 -14.77 23.14
CA ARG A 307 19.21 -14.82 21.91
C ARG A 307 20.58 -14.15 22.08
N SER A 308 21.19 -14.25 23.25
CA SER A 308 22.55 -13.77 23.51
C SER A 308 23.57 -14.91 23.49
N SER A 309 24.79 -14.60 23.08
CA SER A 309 25.92 -15.54 23.12
C SER A 309 26.34 -15.84 24.57
N PRO A 310 27.19 -16.87 24.80
CA PRO A 310 27.77 -17.13 26.12
C PRO A 310 28.56 -15.94 26.71
N ALA A 311 29.01 -15.00 25.86
CA ALA A 311 29.68 -13.77 26.28
C ALA A 311 28.68 -12.65 26.68
N GLY A 312 27.37 -12.89 26.58
CA GLY A 312 26.32 -11.95 26.94
C GLY A 312 25.99 -10.90 25.87
N LEU A 313 26.44 -11.09 24.62
CA LEU A 313 26.15 -10.18 23.50
C LEU A 313 24.98 -10.72 22.67
N PRO A 314 24.04 -9.88 22.20
CA PRO A 314 22.98 -10.31 21.29
C PRO A 314 23.55 -10.94 20.01
N LEU A 315 22.97 -12.07 19.60
CA LEU A 315 23.30 -12.74 18.35
C LEU A 315 22.60 -12.04 17.17
N ILE A 316 23.32 -11.87 16.06
CA ILE A 316 22.77 -11.31 14.82
C ILE A 316 21.83 -12.30 14.09
N LEU A 317 21.98 -13.61 14.34
CA LEU A 317 21.16 -14.67 13.74
C LEU A 317 21.08 -14.56 12.20
N GLY A 318 19.87 -14.56 11.63
CA GLY A 318 19.66 -14.44 10.19
C GLY A 318 19.85 -13.03 9.63
N GLY A 319 20.11 -12.03 10.48
CA GLY A 319 20.28 -10.62 10.12
C GLY A 319 19.76 -9.68 11.22
N ASP A 320 20.08 -8.41 11.11
CA ASP A 320 19.57 -7.33 11.98
C ASP A 320 18.97 -6.20 11.13
N TRP A 321 19.15 -4.94 11.54
CA TRP A 321 18.79 -3.77 10.74
C TRP A 321 19.41 -3.78 9.34
N ASN A 322 20.62 -4.30 9.19
CA ASN A 322 21.31 -4.39 7.92
C ASN A 322 21.04 -5.75 7.27
N ASP A 323 20.06 -5.79 6.37
CA ASP A 323 19.68 -6.99 5.61
C ASP A 323 20.86 -7.63 4.84
N GLY A 324 21.91 -6.86 4.53
CA GLY A 324 23.12 -7.35 3.88
C GLY A 324 24.03 -8.21 4.77
N MET A 325 23.85 -8.20 6.09
CA MET A 325 24.60 -9.00 7.06
C MET A 325 23.94 -10.37 7.35
N ASN A 326 23.21 -10.92 6.38
CA ASN A 326 22.39 -12.13 6.53
C ASN A 326 23.15 -13.48 6.63
N ARG A 327 24.48 -13.48 6.55
CA ARG A 327 25.33 -14.68 6.70
C ARG A 327 26.27 -14.65 7.90
N VAL A 328 26.29 -13.56 8.64
CA VAL A 328 27.28 -13.36 9.72
C VAL A 328 26.96 -14.23 10.94
N GLY A 329 25.68 -14.46 11.24
CA GLY A 329 25.23 -15.21 12.41
C GLY A 329 24.32 -16.39 12.11
N GLU A 330 24.25 -16.85 10.86
CA GLU A 330 23.30 -17.89 10.43
C GLU A 330 23.47 -19.23 11.18
N HIS A 331 24.65 -19.46 11.76
CA HIS A 331 24.94 -20.62 12.60
C HIS A 331 24.70 -20.39 14.10
N GLY A 332 24.06 -19.28 14.48
CA GLY A 332 23.75 -18.94 15.88
C GLY A 332 24.99 -18.69 16.74
N LYS A 333 26.07 -18.18 16.13
CA LYS A 333 27.36 -17.93 16.79
C LYS A 333 27.76 -16.46 16.68
N GLY A 334 28.47 -15.97 17.70
CA GLY A 334 28.97 -14.61 17.85
C GLY A 334 29.86 -14.49 19.08
#